data_AF-A0A919LTY8-F1
#
_entry.id   AF-A0A919LTY8-F1
#
_cell.length_a   1.000
_cell.length_b   1.000
_cell.length_c   1.000
_cell.angle_alpha   90.00
_cell.angle_beta   90.00
_cell.angle_gamma   90.00
#
_symmetry.space_group_name_H-M   'P 1'
#
loop_
_entity.id
_entity.type
_entity.pdbx_description
1 polymer ?
#
loop_
_entity_poly.entity_id
_entity_poly.type
_entity_poly.pdbx_seq_one_letter_code
_entity_poly.pdbx_strand_id
1 'polypeptide(L)'
;METLADQFRGFTTVINCMGFVAGPGTQLKITRAVLAAGVPRYFPWQFGVNYDVVGKGSGQPVWDEQYDVRTLLRAQRATEWVIVSTGMFTSFLFEPDFDVVNLSNRTLHALGSWDTQVTVTSPADIGRLTTAIYLHQPRIVNEVVFVAGETTSYRQLADTVERVTQQTFSKAVHTLPALLEQLRTNPDNAMLRYRAAFARGWRVVADGRHGMPATSCRPGHCRLAADRALIYSHRTE
;
A
#
# COMPACT_ATOMS: atom_id res chain seq x y z
N MET A 1 17.14 1.74 20.65
CA MET A 1 17.07 2.55 19.40
C MET A 1 18.46 2.63 18.77
N GLU A 2 19.53 2.78 19.57
CA GLU A 2 20.93 2.72 19.13
C GLU A 2 21.27 1.44 18.34
N THR A 3 20.74 0.28 18.73
CA THR A 3 21.03 -1.00 18.04
C THR A 3 20.54 -1.11 16.60
N LEU A 4 19.45 -0.44 16.20
CA LEU A 4 18.94 -0.51 14.82
C LEU A 4 19.54 0.59 13.93
N ALA A 5 19.77 1.78 14.49
CA ALA A 5 20.42 2.86 13.75
C ALA A 5 21.84 2.46 13.33
N ASP A 6 22.60 1.80 14.21
CA ASP A 6 23.95 1.36 13.91
C ASP A 6 24.00 0.34 12.76
N GLN A 7 22.98 -0.52 12.63
CA GLN A 7 22.85 -1.44 11.49
C GLN A 7 22.61 -0.69 10.17
N PHE A 8 22.02 0.51 10.21
CA PHE A 8 21.72 1.30 9.02
C PHE A 8 22.87 2.22 8.56
N ARG A 9 23.83 2.55 9.43
CA ARG A 9 24.93 3.50 9.11
C ARG A 9 25.76 3.12 7.89
N GLY A 10 25.89 1.83 7.60
CA GLY A 10 26.67 1.33 6.46
C GLY A 10 25.95 1.39 5.10
N PHE A 11 24.71 1.90 5.05
CA PHE A 11 23.89 1.89 3.84
C PHE A 11 23.62 3.29 3.32
N THR A 12 23.73 3.45 2.00
CA THR A 12 23.43 4.72 1.31
C THR A 12 21.94 4.87 1.02
N THR A 13 21.22 3.75 0.87
CA THR A 13 19.77 3.71 0.69
C THR A 13 19.16 2.61 1.56
N VAL A 14 18.06 2.92 2.22
CA VAL A 14 17.21 1.92 2.90
C VAL A 14 15.84 1.89 2.22
N ILE A 15 15.38 0.69 1.85
CA ILE A 15 14.02 0.45 1.34
C ILE A 15 13.29 -0.42 2.36
N ASN A 16 12.30 0.15 3.02
CA ASN A 16 11.50 -0.55 4.02
C ASN A 16 10.31 -1.26 3.36
N CYS A 17 10.38 -2.59 3.29
CA CYS A 17 9.31 -3.45 2.78
C CYS A 17 8.55 -4.18 3.91
N MET A 18 8.71 -3.76 5.17
CA MET A 18 8.07 -4.39 6.33
C MET A 18 6.59 -4.01 6.39
N GLY A 19 5.71 -4.99 6.14
CA GLY A 19 4.26 -4.83 6.16
C GLY A 19 3.65 -4.46 7.51
N PHE A 20 2.33 -4.27 7.54
CA PHE A 20 1.57 -4.08 8.78
C PHE A 20 1.68 -5.26 9.76
N VAL A 21 2.05 -6.45 9.26
CA VAL A 21 2.35 -7.65 10.06
C VAL A 21 3.49 -7.43 11.08
N ALA A 22 4.31 -6.40 10.89
CA ALA A 22 5.37 -6.02 11.82
C ALA A 22 4.85 -5.37 13.12
N GLY A 23 3.53 -5.13 13.22
CA GLY A 23 2.86 -4.64 14.40
C GLY A 23 2.92 -3.11 14.58
N PRO A 24 2.08 -2.57 15.49
CA PRO A 24 1.95 -1.12 15.70
C PRO A 24 3.26 -0.47 16.16
N GLY A 25 3.54 0.73 15.64
CA GLY A 25 4.68 1.56 16.01
C GLY A 25 6.00 1.12 15.38
N THR A 26 6.03 0.00 14.64
CA THR A 26 7.25 -0.49 13.99
C THR A 26 7.72 0.42 12.87
N GLN A 27 6.79 1.04 12.13
CA GLN A 27 7.15 1.89 10.99
C GLN A 27 7.79 3.19 11.48
N LEU A 28 7.24 3.77 12.55
CA LEU A 28 7.86 4.91 13.22
C LEU A 28 9.23 4.57 13.82
N LYS A 29 9.40 3.39 14.43
CA LYS A 29 10.70 2.94 14.96
C LYS A 29 11.74 2.81 13.86
N ILE A 30 11.41 2.18 12.73
CA ILE A 30 12.31 2.03 11.58
C ILE A 30 12.66 3.40 11.01
N THR A 31 11.66 4.26 10.74
CA THR A 31 11.89 5.61 10.21
C THR A 31 12.81 6.41 11.12
N ARG A 32 12.57 6.42 12.44
CA ARG A 32 13.47 7.11 13.39
C ARG A 32 14.89 6.54 13.39
N ALA A 33 15.05 5.23 13.28
CA ALA A 33 16.37 4.60 13.22
C ALA A 33 17.11 4.98 11.92
N VAL A 34 16.42 5.02 10.77
CA VAL A 34 17.00 5.47 9.50
C VAL A 34 17.47 6.93 9.58
N LEU A 35 16.62 7.81 10.13
CA LEU A 35 16.97 9.22 10.30
C LEU A 35 18.13 9.41 11.29
N ALA A 36 18.13 8.68 12.41
CA ALA A 36 19.20 8.74 13.40
C ALA A 36 20.54 8.19 12.86
N ALA A 37 20.50 7.22 11.95
CA ALA A 37 21.68 6.67 11.29
C ALA A 37 22.27 7.61 10.23
N GLY A 38 21.56 8.67 9.84
CA GLY A 38 22.00 9.58 8.78
C GLY A 38 22.02 8.94 7.39
N VAL A 39 21.14 7.96 7.15
CA VAL A 39 21.04 7.31 5.83
C VAL A 39 20.75 8.36 4.76
N PRO A 40 21.52 8.43 3.66
CA PRO A 40 21.33 9.44 2.63
C PRO A 40 19.97 9.37 1.93
N ARG A 41 19.43 8.17 1.67
CA ARG A 41 18.15 7.99 0.95
C ARG A 41 17.23 6.94 1.59
N TYR A 42 15.95 7.23 1.67
CA TYR A 42 14.97 6.35 2.30
C TYR A 42 13.67 6.17 1.51
N PHE A 43 13.25 4.92 1.37
CA PHE A 43 11.92 4.53 0.89
C PHE A 43 11.15 3.89 2.05
N PRO A 44 10.27 4.62 2.75
CA PRO A 44 9.44 4.05 3.82
C PRO A 44 8.43 3.03 3.29
N TRP A 45 7.95 2.15 4.17
CA TRP A 45 6.85 1.23 3.85
C TRP A 45 5.53 2.00 3.74
N GLN A 46 5.28 2.58 2.57
CA GLN A 46 4.14 3.45 2.29
C GLN A 46 3.36 3.02 1.04
N PHE A 47 3.58 1.77 0.61
CA PHE A 47 2.90 1.09 -0.51
C PHE A 47 1.42 0.87 -0.18
N GLY A 48 0.64 1.94 -0.18
CA GLY A 48 -0.75 1.94 0.24
C GLY A 48 -1.52 3.12 -0.33
N VAL A 49 -2.66 3.40 0.29
CA VAL A 49 -3.51 4.55 -0.02
C VAL A 49 -2.78 5.88 0.16
N ASN A 50 -3.38 6.96 -0.33
CA ASN A 50 -2.81 8.29 -0.12
C ASN A 50 -3.08 8.78 1.31
N TYR A 51 -2.12 8.56 2.22
CA TYR A 51 -2.26 8.95 3.62
C TYR A 51 -2.42 10.46 3.83
N ASP A 52 -2.00 11.31 2.89
CA ASP A 52 -2.24 12.76 2.98
C ASP A 52 -3.71 13.12 2.77
N VAL A 53 -4.44 12.33 1.98
CA VAL A 53 -5.89 12.49 1.76
C VAL A 53 -6.70 11.84 2.86
N VAL A 54 -6.24 10.67 3.32
CA VAL A 54 -6.86 9.95 4.45
C VAL A 54 -6.77 10.77 5.74
N GLY A 55 -5.61 11.39 5.98
CA GLY A 55 -5.35 12.20 7.17
C GLY A 55 -5.14 11.40 8.46
N LYS A 56 -4.89 12.11 9.55
CA LYS A 56 -4.82 11.58 10.92
C LYS A 56 -6.25 11.35 11.46
N GLY A 57 -6.45 10.33 12.28
CA GLY A 57 -7.76 10.03 12.86
C GLY A 57 -8.69 9.32 11.88
N SER A 58 -8.11 8.53 10.97
CA SER A 58 -8.82 7.83 9.89
C SER A 58 -9.77 6.72 10.37
N GLY A 59 -9.67 6.34 11.64
CA GLY A 59 -10.30 5.14 12.20
C GLY A 59 -9.54 3.85 11.88
N GLN A 60 -8.38 3.94 11.20
CA GLN A 60 -7.47 2.83 10.95
C GLN A 60 -6.08 3.17 11.54
N PRO A 61 -5.74 2.67 12.73
CA PRO A 61 -4.49 3.03 13.41
C PRO A 61 -3.22 2.80 12.58
N VAL A 62 -3.21 1.76 11.73
CA VAL A 62 -2.08 1.51 10.82
C VAL A 62 -1.88 2.68 9.85
N TRP A 63 -2.95 3.31 9.37
CA TRP A 63 -2.87 4.43 8.44
C TRP A 63 -2.50 5.73 9.15
N ASP A 64 -2.96 5.90 10.39
CA ASP A 64 -2.56 7.04 11.23
C ASP A 64 -1.06 6.99 11.58
N GLU A 65 -0.46 5.80 11.71
CA GLU A 65 0.99 5.64 11.84
C GLU A 65 1.71 6.02 10.53
N GLN A 66 1.15 5.66 9.37
CA GLN A 66 1.73 6.05 8.09
C GLN A 66 1.70 7.57 7.86
N TYR A 67 0.64 8.23 8.30
CA TYR A 67 0.56 9.69 8.31
C TYR A 67 1.69 10.31 9.16
N ASP A 68 1.96 9.74 10.34
CA ASP A 68 3.04 10.22 11.21
C ASP A 68 4.43 10.01 10.57
N VAL A 69 4.64 8.90 9.87
CA VAL A 69 5.88 8.67 9.11
C VAL A 69 6.08 9.79 8.07
N ARG A 70 5.05 10.19 7.32
CA ARG A 70 5.13 11.31 6.38
C ARG A 70 5.48 12.62 7.09
N THR A 71 4.90 12.85 8.26
CA THR A 71 5.18 14.03 9.08
C THR A 71 6.64 14.07 9.53
N LEU A 72 7.19 12.95 10.03
CA LEU A 72 8.60 12.85 10.42
C LEU A 72 9.56 13.11 9.26
N LEU A 73 9.26 12.55 8.08
CA LEU A 73 10.12 12.70 6.90
C LEU A 73 10.16 14.15 6.38
N ARG A 74 9.02 14.84 6.43
CA ARG A 74 8.91 16.26 6.03
C ARG A 74 9.53 17.24 7.04
N ALA A 75 9.62 16.85 8.32
CA ALA A 75 10.17 17.69 9.38
C ALA A 75 11.72 17.76 9.39
N GLN A 76 12.39 16.96 8.57
CA GLN A 76 13.85 16.88 8.49
C GLN A 76 14.36 17.16 7.07
N ARG A 77 15.68 17.40 6.91
CA ARG A 77 16.33 17.72 5.63
C ARG A 77 17.59 16.91 5.32
N ALA A 78 18.04 16.06 6.23
CA ALA A 78 19.32 15.35 6.12
C ALA A 78 19.22 14.08 5.25
N THR A 79 18.07 13.40 5.30
CA THR A 79 17.79 12.18 4.53
C THR A 79 16.82 12.50 3.40
N GLU A 80 17.22 12.24 2.16
CA GLU A 80 16.31 12.23 1.02
C GLU A 80 15.27 11.12 1.20
N TRP A 81 14.01 11.39 0.89
CA TRP A 81 12.97 10.36 0.95
C TRP A 81 12.13 10.31 -0.32
N VAL A 82 11.63 9.12 -0.65
CA VAL A 82 10.65 8.93 -1.72
C VAL A 82 9.55 8.01 -1.22
N ILE A 83 8.32 8.50 -1.23
CA ILE A 83 7.14 7.72 -0.88
C ILE A 83 6.54 7.17 -2.16
N VAL A 84 6.29 5.87 -2.21
CA VAL A 84 5.59 5.23 -3.34
C VAL A 84 4.19 4.83 -2.89
N SER A 85 3.17 5.57 -3.33
CA SER A 85 1.76 5.33 -2.98
C SER A 85 1.08 4.53 -4.08
N THR A 86 0.66 3.31 -3.75
CA THR A 86 0.31 2.26 -4.73
C THR A 86 -1.16 1.86 -4.73
N GLY A 87 -1.96 2.40 -3.81
CA GLY A 87 -3.29 1.87 -3.52
C GLY A 87 -3.21 0.52 -2.77
N MET A 88 -4.31 -0.23 -2.79
CA MET A 88 -4.39 -1.55 -2.14
C MET A 88 -3.57 -2.58 -2.91
N PHE A 89 -3.02 -3.58 -2.22
CA PHE A 89 -2.39 -4.72 -2.91
C PHE A 89 -3.48 -5.57 -3.54
N THR A 90 -3.35 -5.92 -4.83
CA THR A 90 -4.38 -6.71 -5.54
C THR A 90 -4.73 -8.01 -4.81
N SER A 91 -3.74 -8.67 -4.19
CA SER A 91 -3.95 -9.90 -3.44
C SER A 91 -4.90 -9.74 -2.25
N PHE A 92 -4.97 -8.54 -1.65
CA PHE A 92 -5.81 -8.28 -0.49
C PHE A 92 -7.31 -8.32 -0.82
N LEU A 93 -7.69 -8.08 -2.09
CA LEU A 93 -9.08 -8.27 -2.54
C LEU A 93 -9.56 -9.73 -2.39
N PHE A 94 -8.63 -10.68 -2.40
CA PHE A 94 -8.90 -12.12 -2.37
C PHE A 94 -8.58 -12.76 -1.01
N GLU A 95 -8.22 -11.95 0.00
CA GLU A 95 -8.02 -12.43 1.37
C GLU A 95 -9.38 -12.78 2.00
N PRO A 96 -9.64 -14.06 2.37
CA PRO A 96 -10.94 -14.46 2.91
C PRO A 96 -11.42 -13.63 4.10
N ASP A 97 -10.51 -13.20 4.99
CA ASP A 97 -10.88 -12.40 6.17
C ASP A 97 -11.24 -10.93 5.82
N PHE A 98 -10.73 -10.44 4.69
CA PHE A 98 -11.11 -9.13 4.14
C PHE A 98 -12.48 -9.19 3.46
N ASP A 99 -12.82 -10.36 2.89
CA ASP A 99 -14.17 -10.77 2.48
C ASP A 99 -14.79 -9.88 1.39
N VAL A 100 -13.97 -9.39 0.46
CA VAL A 100 -14.44 -8.74 -0.78
C VAL A 100 -14.65 -9.77 -1.88
N VAL A 101 -13.64 -10.61 -2.14
CA VAL A 101 -13.76 -11.81 -2.99
C VAL A 101 -13.40 -13.02 -2.16
N ASN A 102 -14.40 -13.84 -1.82
CA ASN A 102 -14.18 -15.09 -1.11
C ASN A 102 -14.48 -16.27 -2.06
N LEU A 103 -13.41 -16.83 -2.64
CA LEU A 103 -13.53 -17.92 -3.60
C LEU A 103 -14.04 -19.22 -2.96
N SER A 104 -13.68 -19.48 -1.70
CA SER A 104 -14.10 -20.67 -0.96
C SER A 104 -15.59 -20.64 -0.64
N ASN A 105 -16.09 -19.50 -0.15
CA ASN A 105 -17.50 -19.32 0.20
C ASN A 105 -18.37 -18.89 -1.00
N ARG A 106 -17.76 -18.62 -2.16
CA ARG A 106 -18.40 -18.08 -3.36
C ARG A 106 -19.21 -16.80 -3.05
N THR A 107 -18.60 -15.89 -2.31
CA THR A 107 -19.19 -14.57 -2.01
C THR A 107 -18.38 -13.43 -2.63
N LEU A 108 -19.10 -12.39 -3.02
CA LEU A 108 -18.58 -11.12 -3.52
C LEU A 108 -19.25 -9.99 -2.75
N HIS A 109 -18.48 -9.19 -2.03
CA HIS A 109 -19.00 -8.07 -1.26
C HIS A 109 -18.43 -6.74 -1.72
N ALA A 110 -19.31 -5.81 -2.09
CA ALA A 110 -18.92 -4.43 -2.35
C ALA A 110 -18.82 -3.65 -1.04
N LEU A 111 -17.75 -2.86 -0.88
CA LEU A 111 -17.59 -1.97 0.26
C LEU A 111 -18.16 -0.59 -0.09
N GLY A 112 -19.09 -0.09 0.72
CA GLY A 112 -19.80 1.16 0.47
C GLY A 112 -20.93 0.99 -0.55
N SER A 113 -20.59 0.78 -1.82
CA SER A 113 -21.52 0.52 -2.92
C SER A 113 -20.83 -0.24 -4.06
N TRP A 114 -21.61 -0.81 -4.98
CA TRP A 114 -21.08 -1.45 -6.19
C TRP A 114 -20.28 -0.49 -7.08
N ASP A 115 -20.59 0.81 -7.03
CA ASP A 115 -19.91 1.84 -7.83
C ASP A 115 -18.71 2.45 -7.09
N THR A 116 -18.47 2.05 -5.84
CA THR A 116 -17.27 2.46 -5.10
C THR A 116 -16.04 1.91 -5.81
N GLN A 117 -15.10 2.81 -6.09
CA GLN A 117 -13.86 2.49 -6.79
C GLN A 117 -12.73 2.21 -5.81
N VAL A 118 -11.88 1.26 -6.19
CA VAL A 118 -10.64 0.91 -5.50
C VAL A 118 -9.48 0.92 -6.49
N THR A 119 -8.37 1.50 -6.07
CA THR A 119 -7.10 1.43 -6.81
C THR A 119 -6.28 0.27 -6.24
N VAL A 120 -5.88 -0.64 -7.12
CA VAL A 120 -5.07 -1.80 -6.77
C VAL A 120 -3.78 -1.88 -7.60
N THR A 121 -2.74 -2.41 -6.98
CA THR A 121 -1.46 -2.69 -7.65
C THR A 121 -0.95 -4.05 -7.20
N SER A 122 -0.44 -4.86 -8.13
CA SER A 122 0.11 -6.18 -7.81
C SER A 122 1.44 -6.02 -7.05
N PRO A 123 1.79 -6.92 -6.10
CA PRO A 123 3.10 -6.87 -5.44
C PRO A 123 4.29 -6.88 -6.41
N ALA A 124 4.15 -7.61 -7.54
CA ALA A 124 5.16 -7.65 -8.59
C ALA A 124 5.37 -6.28 -9.25
N ASP A 125 4.28 -5.57 -9.56
CA ASP A 125 4.35 -4.24 -10.15
C ASP A 125 4.87 -3.20 -9.15
N ILE A 126 4.50 -3.32 -7.87
CA ILE A 126 5.06 -2.46 -6.80
C ILE A 126 6.58 -2.58 -6.76
N GLY A 127 7.11 -3.80 -6.78
CA GLY A 127 8.56 -4.04 -6.80
C GLY A 127 9.24 -3.47 -8.05
N ARG A 128 8.67 -3.71 -9.23
CA ARG A 128 9.18 -3.18 -10.51
C ARG A 128 9.18 -1.65 -10.54
N LEU A 129 8.07 -1.02 -10.15
CA LEU A 129 7.91 0.43 -10.22
C LEU A 129 8.73 1.14 -9.15
N THR A 130 8.85 0.57 -7.95
CA THR A 130 9.79 1.06 -6.92
C THR A 130 11.23 1.02 -7.41
N THR A 131 11.62 -0.06 -8.11
CA THR A 131 12.96 -0.18 -8.71
C THR A 131 13.18 0.87 -9.80
N ALA A 132 12.19 1.08 -10.67
CA ALA A 132 12.25 2.12 -11.70
C ALA A 132 12.37 3.53 -11.11
N ILE A 133 11.62 3.83 -10.05
CA ILE A 133 11.69 5.10 -9.31
C ILE A 133 13.06 5.26 -8.64
N TYR A 134 13.60 4.20 -8.04
CA TYR A 134 14.91 4.21 -7.42
C TYR A 134 16.02 4.56 -8.42
N LEU A 135 15.97 3.95 -9.62
CA LEU A 135 16.96 4.12 -10.69
C LEU A 135 16.77 5.38 -11.56
N HIS A 136 15.63 6.07 -11.43
CA HIS A 136 15.29 7.23 -12.28
C HIS A 136 16.32 8.36 -12.21
N GLN A 137 16.58 9.00 -13.35
CA GLN A 137 17.45 10.17 -13.51
C GLN A 137 16.74 11.27 -14.31
N PRO A 138 16.77 12.54 -13.88
CA PRO A 138 17.33 13.02 -12.61
C PRO A 138 16.60 12.42 -11.40
N ARG A 139 17.29 12.28 -10.27
CA ARG A 139 16.76 11.59 -9.09
C ARG A 139 15.48 12.28 -8.58
N ILE A 140 14.45 11.49 -8.30
CA ILE A 140 13.26 11.93 -7.53
C ILE A 140 13.65 11.99 -6.04
N VAL A 141 13.41 13.15 -5.42
CA VAL A 141 13.81 13.45 -4.04
C VAL A 141 12.71 14.21 -3.32
N ASN A 142 12.36 13.76 -2.12
CA ASN A 142 11.41 14.39 -1.18
C ASN A 142 9.99 14.55 -1.77
N GLU A 143 9.54 13.53 -2.50
CA GLU A 143 8.25 13.51 -3.17
C GLU A 143 7.44 12.24 -2.89
N VAL A 144 6.12 12.36 -3.09
CA VAL A 144 5.18 11.24 -3.14
C VAL A 144 4.95 10.90 -4.62
N VAL A 145 5.36 9.70 -5.02
CA VAL A 145 5.11 9.16 -6.36
C VAL A 145 3.88 8.26 -6.30
N PHE A 146 2.90 8.55 -7.16
CA PHE A 146 1.68 7.76 -7.26
C PHE A 146 1.80 6.72 -8.36
N VAL A 147 1.53 5.47 -7.99
CA VAL A 147 1.59 4.32 -8.87
C VAL A 147 0.26 3.59 -8.78
N ALA A 148 -0.27 3.17 -9.92
CA ALA A 148 -1.51 2.41 -9.97
C ALA A 148 -1.39 1.31 -11.03
N GLY A 149 -1.73 0.08 -10.64
CA GLY A 149 -1.97 -1.01 -11.59
C GLY A 149 -3.31 -0.81 -12.30
N GLU A 150 -4.38 -0.77 -11.51
CA GLU A 150 -5.74 -0.63 -11.99
C GLU A 150 -6.57 0.20 -10.99
N THR A 151 -7.55 0.96 -11.50
CA THR A 151 -8.65 1.50 -10.69
C THR A 151 -9.94 0.94 -11.24
N THR A 152 -10.67 0.20 -10.40
CA THR A 152 -11.87 -0.54 -10.79
C THR A 152 -12.97 -0.33 -9.75
N SER A 153 -14.23 -0.47 -10.16
CA SER A 153 -15.37 -0.52 -9.22
C SER A 153 -15.57 -1.94 -8.68
N TYR A 154 -16.19 -2.08 -7.50
CA TYR A 154 -16.57 -3.41 -7.00
C TYR A 154 -17.50 -4.16 -7.96
N ARG A 155 -18.31 -3.45 -8.76
CA ARG A 155 -19.11 -4.02 -9.84
C ARG A 155 -18.23 -4.67 -10.91
N GLN A 156 -17.29 -3.91 -11.46
CA GLN A 156 -16.38 -4.40 -12.50
C GLN A 156 -15.47 -5.54 -11.99
N LEU A 157 -15.06 -5.48 -10.72
CA LEU A 157 -14.36 -6.57 -10.06
C LEU A 157 -15.21 -7.84 -10.03
N ALA A 158 -16.47 -7.74 -9.57
CA ALA A 158 -17.40 -8.87 -9.52
C ALA A 158 -17.62 -9.48 -10.90
N ASP A 159 -17.89 -8.65 -11.91
CA ASP A 159 -18.08 -9.10 -13.30
C ASP A 159 -16.82 -9.81 -13.83
N THR A 160 -15.64 -9.30 -13.48
CA THR A 160 -14.35 -9.90 -13.87
C THR A 160 -14.13 -11.25 -13.20
N VAL A 161 -14.41 -11.37 -11.89
CA VAL A 161 -14.27 -12.62 -11.16
C VAL A 161 -15.16 -13.69 -11.77
N GLU A 162 -16.46 -13.44 -11.90
CA GLU A 162 -17.41 -14.41 -12.44
C GLU A 162 -17.06 -14.83 -13.88
N ARG A 163 -16.65 -13.87 -14.71
CA ARG A 163 -16.21 -14.14 -16.08
C ARG A 163 -14.94 -14.99 -16.13
N VAL A 164 -13.97 -14.77 -15.25
CA VAL A 164 -12.72 -15.55 -15.26
C VAL A 164 -12.91 -16.92 -14.66
N THR A 165 -13.67 -17.04 -13.57
CA THR A 165 -13.89 -18.31 -12.88
C THR A 165 -14.97 -19.16 -13.54
N GLN A 166 -15.82 -18.58 -14.40
CA GLN A 166 -17.00 -19.23 -14.96
C GLN A 166 -17.92 -19.80 -13.85
N GLN A 167 -18.04 -19.06 -12.75
CA GLN A 167 -18.83 -19.44 -11.57
C GLN A 167 -19.72 -18.29 -11.14
N THR A 168 -20.86 -18.62 -10.53
CA THR A 168 -21.77 -17.64 -9.91
C THR A 168 -21.44 -17.45 -8.43
N PHE A 169 -21.59 -16.22 -7.96
CA PHE A 169 -21.29 -15.84 -6.58
C PHE A 169 -22.51 -15.20 -5.91
N SER A 170 -22.66 -15.40 -4.61
CA SER A 170 -23.57 -14.59 -3.80
C SER A 170 -22.99 -13.19 -3.67
N LYS A 171 -23.83 -12.17 -3.92
CA LYS A 171 -23.40 -10.77 -3.99
C LYS A 171 -24.11 -9.97 -2.91
N ALA A 172 -23.37 -9.20 -2.12
CA ALA A 172 -23.94 -8.29 -1.13
C ALA A 172 -23.16 -6.96 -1.07
N VAL A 173 -23.78 -5.95 -0.46
CA VAL A 173 -23.13 -4.66 -0.19
C VAL A 173 -22.91 -4.53 1.30
N HIS A 174 -21.67 -4.30 1.69
CA HIS A 174 -21.29 -3.87 3.04
C HIS A 174 -21.26 -2.35 3.07
N THR A 175 -22.40 -1.73 3.41
CA THR A 175 -22.52 -0.27 3.43
C THR A 175 -21.66 0.34 4.55
N LEU A 176 -21.17 1.57 4.34
CA LEU A 176 -20.38 2.26 5.34
C LEU A 176 -21.12 2.38 6.70
N PRO A 177 -22.41 2.77 6.77
CA PRO A 177 -23.14 2.81 8.05
C PRO A 177 -23.18 1.45 8.76
N ALA A 178 -23.40 0.35 8.04
CA ALA A 178 -23.43 -0.99 8.64
C ALA A 178 -22.05 -1.41 9.18
N LEU A 179 -20.98 -1.11 8.44
CA LEU A 179 -19.61 -1.38 8.87
C LEU A 179 -19.23 -0.56 10.11
N LEU A 180 -19.65 0.70 10.18
CA LEU A 180 -19.42 1.56 11.34
C LEU A 180 -20.20 1.08 12.57
N GLU A 181 -21.43 0.60 12.40
CA GLU A 181 -22.20 0.02 13.51
C GLU A 181 -21.53 -1.25 14.05
N GLN A 182 -21.07 -2.14 13.17
CA GLN A 182 -20.31 -3.33 13.58
C GLN A 182 -19.01 -2.96 14.31
N LEU A 183 -18.38 -1.84 13.96
CA LEU A 183 -17.19 -1.35 14.67
C LEU A 183 -17.50 -0.81 16.06
N ARG A 184 -18.73 -0.34 16.33
CA ARG A 184 -19.12 0.04 17.69
C ARG A 184 -19.13 -1.16 18.62
N THR A 185 -19.54 -2.33 18.13
CA THR A 185 -19.59 -3.56 18.92
C THR A 185 -18.27 -4.33 18.92
N ASN A 186 -17.49 -4.23 17.84
CA ASN A 186 -16.20 -4.92 17.67
C ASN A 186 -15.08 -3.95 17.31
N PRO A 187 -14.72 -3.01 18.22
CA PRO A 187 -13.82 -1.92 17.88
C PRO A 187 -12.45 -2.41 17.43
N ASP A 188 -11.94 -3.52 17.96
CA ASP A 188 -10.59 -4.02 17.69
C ASP A 188 -10.46 -4.94 16.47
N ASN A 189 -11.55 -5.16 15.74
CA ASN A 189 -11.49 -5.97 14.53
C ASN A 189 -10.76 -5.22 13.39
N ALA A 190 -9.50 -5.60 13.16
CA ALA A 190 -8.64 -4.96 12.17
C ALA A 190 -9.18 -5.03 10.74
N MET A 191 -9.70 -6.19 10.31
CA MET A 191 -10.25 -6.37 8.97
C MET A 191 -11.53 -5.57 8.77
N LEU A 192 -12.37 -5.48 9.80
CA LEU A 192 -13.55 -4.62 9.78
C LEU A 192 -13.18 -3.14 9.67
N ARG A 193 -12.13 -2.67 10.37
CA ARG A 193 -11.60 -1.31 10.20
C ARG A 193 -11.13 -1.07 8.78
N TYR A 194 -10.41 -2.03 8.18
CA TYR A 194 -10.01 -1.95 6.77
C TYR A 194 -11.22 -1.88 5.83
N ARG A 195 -12.24 -2.73 6.03
CA ARG A 195 -13.47 -2.71 5.23
C ARG A 195 -14.18 -1.36 5.32
N ALA A 196 -14.38 -0.83 6.53
CA ALA A 196 -14.97 0.48 6.73
C ALA A 196 -14.16 1.60 6.06
N ALA A 197 -12.83 1.50 6.10
CA ALA A 197 -11.97 2.50 5.49
C ALA A 197 -12.04 2.48 3.96
N PHE A 198 -12.07 1.31 3.32
CA PHE A 198 -12.26 1.19 1.87
C PHE A 198 -13.70 1.48 1.42
N ALA A 199 -14.70 1.28 2.27
CA ALA A 199 -16.09 1.69 2.01
C ALA A 199 -16.27 3.22 1.89
N ARG A 200 -15.30 4.03 2.33
CA ARG A 200 -15.30 5.49 2.14
C ARG A 200 -14.92 5.93 0.74
N GLY A 201 -14.38 5.04 -0.10
CA GLY A 201 -14.00 5.36 -1.48
C GLY A 201 -12.73 6.20 -1.63
N TRP A 202 -11.85 6.23 -0.61
CA TRP A 202 -10.55 6.87 -0.75
C TRP A 202 -9.69 6.10 -1.76
N ARG A 203 -9.31 6.78 -2.84
CA ARG A 203 -8.51 6.22 -3.93
C ARG A 203 -7.18 6.94 -4.07
N VAL A 204 -6.22 6.27 -4.70
CA VAL A 204 -5.02 6.95 -5.19
C VAL A 204 -5.37 7.61 -6.52
N VAL A 205 -5.20 8.94 -6.58
CA VAL A 205 -5.31 9.69 -7.83
C VAL A 205 -3.91 10.15 -8.21
N ALA A 206 -3.41 9.69 -9.34
CA ALA A 206 -2.18 10.24 -9.90
C ALA A 206 -2.46 11.66 -10.40
N ASP A 207 -1.97 12.68 -9.69
CA ASP A 207 -1.81 14.02 -10.26
C ASP A 207 -0.67 13.92 -11.29
N GLY A 208 -0.90 14.36 -12.53
CA GLY A 208 -0.11 14.05 -13.73
C GLY A 208 1.35 14.52 -13.75
N ARG A 209 1.93 14.91 -12.61
CA ARG A 209 3.32 15.33 -12.47
C ARG A 209 4.30 14.15 -12.50
N HIS A 210 3.93 13.01 -11.91
CA HIS A 210 4.78 11.80 -11.84
C HIS A 210 3.98 10.47 -11.90
N GLY A 211 2.77 10.49 -12.47
CA GLY A 211 1.92 9.29 -12.60
C GLY A 211 2.53 8.27 -13.56
N MET A 212 3.03 7.15 -13.02
CA MET A 212 3.57 6.04 -13.81
C MET A 212 2.52 4.92 -13.89
N PRO A 213 1.92 4.66 -15.06
CA PRO A 213 1.06 3.49 -15.22
C PRO A 213 1.90 2.21 -15.17
N ALA A 214 1.42 1.18 -14.47
CA ALA A 214 2.13 -0.10 -14.38
C ALA A 214 2.39 -0.76 -15.77
N THR A 215 1.62 -0.38 -16.78
CA THR A 215 1.70 -0.91 -18.16
C THR A 215 2.76 -0.26 -19.05
N SER A 216 3.58 0.69 -18.58
CA SER A 216 4.61 1.32 -19.43
C SER A 216 5.93 0.55 -19.56
N CYS A 217 6.04 -0.67 -19.04
CA CYS A 217 7.17 -1.56 -19.35
C CYS A 217 6.86 -2.44 -20.57
N ARG A 218 7.63 -2.27 -21.66
CA ARG A 218 7.45 -2.94 -22.95
C ARG A 218 7.31 -4.48 -22.84
N PRO A 219 6.51 -5.13 -23.71
CA PRO A 219 6.31 -6.58 -23.66
C PRO A 219 7.58 -7.32 -24.11
N GLY A 220 8.14 -8.18 -23.25
CA GLY A 220 9.28 -9.04 -23.62
C GLY A 220 10.07 -9.66 -22.46
N HIS A 221 9.92 -9.17 -21.22
CA HIS A 221 10.77 -9.60 -20.09
C HIS A 221 10.02 -10.08 -18.82
N CYS A 222 8.77 -10.52 -18.94
CA CYS A 222 8.02 -11.12 -17.83
C CYS A 222 7.89 -12.63 -18.01
N ARG A 223 8.90 -13.39 -17.55
CA ARG A 223 8.66 -14.75 -17.06
C ARG A 223 8.38 -14.67 -15.57
N LEU A 224 7.31 -15.37 -15.17
CA LEU A 224 6.90 -15.61 -13.79
C LEU A 224 8.10 -15.98 -12.90
N ALA A 225 8.16 -15.36 -11.73
CA ALA A 225 8.76 -15.97 -10.56
C ALA A 225 7.99 -15.48 -9.33
N ALA A 226 7.18 -16.38 -8.79
CA ALA A 226 6.72 -16.32 -7.42
C ALA A 226 7.89 -16.60 -6.48
N ASP A 227 7.71 -16.20 -5.23
CA ASP A 227 8.50 -16.49 -4.03
C ASP A 227 9.69 -15.58 -3.66
N ARG A 228 9.57 -15.11 -2.40
CA ARG A 228 10.53 -14.43 -1.52
C ARG A 228 10.79 -12.95 -1.77
N ALA A 229 10.24 -12.13 -0.88
CA ALA A 229 10.66 -10.75 -0.67
C ALA A 229 12.16 -10.71 -0.35
N LEU A 230 12.96 -10.17 -1.27
CA LEU A 230 14.37 -9.89 -1.08
C LEU A 230 14.53 -8.39 -0.77
N ILE A 231 15.24 -8.10 0.32
CA ILE A 231 15.77 -6.76 0.62
C ILE A 231 16.92 -6.51 -0.36
N TYR A 232 16.74 -5.61 -1.32
CA TYR A 232 17.86 -5.13 -2.14
C TYR A 232 18.53 -3.96 -1.44
N SER A 233 19.84 -4.09 -1.23
CA SER A 233 20.71 -3.00 -0.78
C SER A 233 22.04 -3.10 -1.50
N HIS A 234 22.50 -1.98 -2.07
CA HIS A 234 23.83 -1.88 -2.66
C HIS A 234 24.80 -1.51 -1.55
N ARG A 235 25.67 -2.45 -1.16
CA ARG A 235 26.83 -2.17 -0.32
C ARG A 235 27.92 -1.59 -1.24
N THR A 236 28.43 -0.41 -0.94
CA THR A 236 29.70 0.02 -1.55
C THR A 236 30.82 -0.55 -0.70
N GLU A 237 31.72 -1.32 -1.32
CA GLU A 237 33.04 -1.64 -0.75
C GLU A 237 33.85 -0.36 -0.55
#